data_AF-A0A346PK85-F1
#
_entry.id   AF-A0A346PK85-F1
#
_cell.length_a   1.000
_cell.length_b   1.000
_cell.length_c   1.000
_cell.angle_alpha   90.00
_cell.angle_beta   90.00
_cell.angle_gamma   90.00
#
_symmetry.space_group_name_H-M   'P 1'
#
loop_
_entity.id
_entity.type
_entity.pdbx_description
1 polymer ?
#
loop_
_entity_poly.entity_id
_entity_poly.type
_entity_poly.pdbx_seq_one_letter_code
_entity_poly.pdbx_strand_id
1 'polypeptide(L)'
;MADALLAADENEQIVVTRNCWACGWSEERSVSIDSIEINEGEAHAIERATLIDDIMSEATAIDNLAMLEDALAEVRHLRRLEAAVSGSADNADDR
;
A
#
# COMPACT_ATOMS: atom_id res chain seq x y z
N MET A 1 -8.77 30.43 21.99
CA MET A 1 -7.46 30.04 21.45
C MET A 1 -7.74 28.93 20.46
N ALA A 2 -7.32 29.09 19.22
CA ALA A 2 -7.43 28.03 18.21
C ALA A 2 -6.03 27.47 18.04
N ASP A 3 -5.87 26.19 18.33
CA ASP A 3 -4.60 25.50 18.07
C ASP A 3 -4.53 25.21 16.57
N ALA A 4 -3.39 25.50 15.96
CA ALA A 4 -3.10 25.21 14.57
C ALA A 4 -2.07 24.09 14.53
N LEU A 5 -2.42 22.97 13.88
CA LEU A 5 -1.49 21.90 13.59
C LEU A 5 -0.76 22.25 12.29
N LEU A 6 0.56 22.39 12.36
CA LEU A 6 1.43 22.68 11.22
C LEU A 6 2.23 21.42 10.92
N ALA A 7 2.04 20.85 9.74
CA ALA A 7 2.87 19.77 9.23
C ALA A 7 3.97 20.38 8.37
N ALA A 8 5.23 20.07 8.70
CA ALA A 8 6.40 20.44 7.93
C ALA A 8 7.49 19.40 8.22
N ASP A 9 8.29 19.07 7.21
CA ASP A 9 9.37 18.09 7.31
C ASP A 9 10.67 18.72 7.88
N GLU A 10 11.65 17.88 8.23
CA GLU A 10 12.98 18.35 8.63
C GLU A 10 13.61 19.19 7.50
N ASN A 11 14.17 20.35 7.85
CA ASN A 11 14.71 21.36 6.92
C ASN A 11 13.67 22.11 6.08
N GLU A 12 12.37 21.88 6.28
CA GLU A 12 11.35 22.76 5.71
C GLU A 12 11.21 24.07 6.50
N GLN A 13 10.69 25.08 5.82
CA GLN A 13 10.51 26.42 6.37
C GLN A 13 9.03 26.75 6.50
N ILE A 14 8.58 27.06 7.71
CA ILE A 14 7.24 27.57 7.96
C ILE A 14 7.26 29.08 7.79
N VAL A 15 6.45 29.58 6.86
CA VAL A 15 6.27 31.02 6.63
C VAL A 15 5.02 31.48 7.38
N VAL A 16 5.21 32.45 8.29
CA VAL A 16 4.15 33.06 9.09
C VAL A 16 3.95 34.50 8.63
N THR A 17 2.78 34.77 8.06
CA THR A 17 2.40 36.13 7.65
C THR A 17 1.44 36.73 8.66
N ARG A 18 1.79 37.91 9.19
CA ARG A 18 0.91 38.69 10.07
C ARG A 18 0.45 39.95 9.36
N ASN A 19 -0.87 40.05 9.18
CA ASN A 19 -1.50 41.19 8.51
C ASN A 19 -2.37 41.98 9.49
N CYS A 20 -2.20 43.30 9.53
CA CYS A 20 -3.09 44.22 10.24
C CYS A 20 -4.07 44.84 9.25
N TRP A 21 -5.33 44.42 9.36
CA TRP A 21 -6.39 44.84 8.45
C TRP A 21 -6.82 46.29 8.68
N ALA A 22 -6.48 46.88 9.83
CA ALA A 22 -6.86 48.26 10.19
C ALA A 22 -5.92 49.33 9.64
N CYS A 23 -4.62 49.03 9.51
CA CYS A 23 -3.61 50.00 9.03
C CYS A 23 -2.83 49.53 7.80
N GLY A 24 -3.14 48.35 7.24
CA GLY A 24 -2.49 47.82 6.05
C GLY A 24 -1.07 47.29 6.29
N TRP A 25 -0.63 47.19 7.53
CA TRP A 25 0.68 46.66 7.87
C TRP A 25 0.73 45.15 7.64
N SER A 26 1.81 44.66 7.03
CA SER A 26 2.09 43.25 6.83
C SER A 26 3.51 42.93 7.27
N GLU A 27 3.69 41.79 7.90
CA GLU A 27 5.00 41.23 8.24
C GLU A 27 5.04 39.76 7.86
N GLU A 28 6.17 39.34 7.32
CA GLU A 28 6.48 37.96 7.02
C GLU A 28 7.67 37.53 7.88
N ARG A 29 7.55 36.38 8.53
CA ARG A 29 8.65 35.74 9.25
C ARG A 29 8.72 34.29 8.85
N SER A 30 9.93 33.77 8.79
CA SER A 30 10.17 32.38 8.49
C SER A 30 10.84 31.67 9.66
N VAL A 31 10.47 30.42 9.87
CA VAL A 31 11.04 29.54 10.89
C VAL A 31 11.57 28.31 10.17
N SER A 32 12.89 28.07 10.27
CA SER A 32 13.52 26.85 9.78
C SER A 32 13.44 25.74 10.82
N ILE A 33 13.05 24.55 10.41
CA ILE A 33 13.05 23.38 11.27
C ILE A 33 14.42 22.72 11.21
N ASP A 34 15.14 22.73 12.34
CA ASP A 34 16.47 22.12 12.46
C ASP A 34 16.37 20.60 12.66
N SER A 35 15.45 20.16 13.52
CA SER A 35 15.12 18.74 13.72
C SER A 35 13.68 18.58 14.23
N ILE A 36 13.08 17.41 13.98
CA ILE A 36 11.80 17.01 14.58
C ILE A 36 12.06 15.77 15.42
N GLU A 37 11.95 15.91 16.75
CA GLU A 37 12.07 14.76 17.63
C GLU A 37 10.81 13.91 17.56
N ILE A 38 10.94 12.72 16.99
CA ILE A 38 9.90 11.69 17.02
C ILE A 38 9.73 11.24 18.47
N ASN A 39 8.55 11.48 19.04
CA ASN A 39 8.25 10.99 20.39
C ASN A 39 7.94 9.48 20.36
N GLU A 40 8.01 8.81 21.52
CA GLU A 40 7.70 7.36 21.62
C GLU A 40 6.31 6.99 21.06
N GLY A 41 5.35 7.92 21.11
CA GLY A 41 4.01 7.72 20.55
C GLY A 41 3.98 7.68 19.02
N GLU A 42 4.85 8.44 18.36
CA GLU A 42 5.01 8.42 16.90
C GLU A 42 5.75 7.18 16.43
N ALA A 43 6.75 6.70 17.19
CA ALA A 43 7.39 5.41 16.92
C ALA A 43 6.36 4.27 16.90
N HIS A 44 5.46 4.23 17.88
CA HIS A 44 4.39 3.23 17.91
C HIS A 44 3.33 3.42 16.80
N ALA A 45 3.09 4.66 16.37
CA ALA A 45 2.22 4.93 15.23
C ALA A 45 2.83 4.44 13.90
N ILE A 46 4.14 4.59 13.73
CA ILE A 46 4.90 4.09 12.59
C ILE A 46 4.89 2.56 12.57
N GLU A 47 5.21 1.91 13.70
CA GLU A 47 5.15 0.45 13.84
C GLU A 47 3.76 -0.10 13.47
N ARG A 48 2.71 0.56 13.95
CA ARG A 48 1.33 0.17 13.65
C ARG A 48 0.99 0.35 12.16
N ALA A 49 1.49 1.40 11.52
CA ALA A 49 1.29 1.62 10.09
C ALA A 49 2.00 0.53 9.25
N THR A 50 3.24 0.18 9.59
CA THR A 50 3.98 -0.92 8.95
C THR A 50 3.23 -2.25 9.09
N LEU A 51 2.75 -2.58 10.29
CA LEU A 51 1.99 -3.81 10.51
C LEU A 51 0.69 -3.86 9.70
N ILE A 52 0.00 -2.73 9.54
CA ILE A 52 -1.21 -2.65 8.72
C ILE A 52 -0.89 -2.89 7.24
N ASP A 53 0.24 -2.36 6.75
CA ASP A 53 0.67 -2.56 5.37
C ASP A 53 1.01 -4.03 5.09
N ASP A 54 1.73 -4.69 6.01
CA ASP A 54 2.03 -6.12 5.94
C ASP A 54 0.74 -6.96 5.89
N ILE A 55 -0.23 -6.67 6.77
CA ILE A 55 -1.53 -7.36 6.79
C ILE A 55 -2.29 -7.16 5.48
N MET A 56 -2.27 -5.94 4.93
CA MET A 56 -2.93 -5.62 3.66
C MET A 56 -2.27 -6.37 2.49
N SER A 57 -0.95 -6.47 2.48
CA SER A 57 -0.18 -7.23 1.49
C SER A 57 -0.52 -8.72 1.53
N GLU A 58 -0.53 -9.31 2.73
CA GLU A 58 -0.91 -10.71 2.93
C GLU A 58 -2.38 -10.97 2.54
N ALA A 59 -3.30 -10.08 2.91
CA ALA A 59 -4.70 -10.18 2.53
C ALA A 59 -4.89 -10.12 1.01
N THR A 60 -4.15 -9.25 0.32
CA THR A 60 -4.16 -9.15 -1.15
C THR A 60 -3.61 -10.42 -1.80
N ALA A 61 -2.59 -11.05 -1.19
CA ALA A 61 -2.07 -12.33 -1.64
C ALA A 61 -3.09 -13.48 -1.47
N ILE A 62 -3.90 -13.44 -0.40
CA ILE A 62 -5.00 -14.38 -0.15
C ILE A 62 -6.15 -14.16 -1.15
N ASP A 63 -6.47 -12.93 -1.53
CA ASP A 63 -7.48 -12.64 -2.58
C ASP A 63 -7.09 -13.24 -3.94
N ASN A 64 -5.81 -13.55 -4.16
CA ASN A 64 -5.31 -14.21 -5.36
C ASN A 64 -5.39 -15.76 -5.28
N LEU A 65 -5.89 -16.34 -4.17
CA LEU A 65 -6.11 -17.77 -4.01
C LEU A 65 -7.06 -18.32 -5.08
N ALA A 66 -8.11 -17.55 -5.42
CA ALA A 66 -9.08 -17.95 -6.44
C ALA A 66 -8.41 -18.18 -7.81
N MET A 67 -7.46 -17.33 -8.22
CA MET A 67 -6.73 -17.54 -9.47
C MET A 67 -5.81 -18.76 -9.42
N LEU A 68 -5.24 -19.08 -8.26
CA LEU A 68 -4.44 -20.29 -8.05
C LEU A 68 -5.29 -21.56 -8.14
N GLU A 69 -6.50 -21.53 -7.58
CA GLU A 69 -7.47 -22.63 -7.68
C GLU A 69 -7.95 -22.83 -9.12
N ASP A 70 -8.22 -21.74 -9.85
CA ASP A 70 -8.61 -21.77 -11.26
C ASP A 70 -7.49 -22.34 -12.15
N ALA A 71 -6.25 -21.89 -11.95
CA ALA A 71 -5.09 -22.43 -12.65
C ALA A 71 -4.89 -23.93 -12.38
N LEU A 72 -5.11 -24.37 -11.12
CA LEU A 72 -5.03 -25.79 -10.77
C LEU A 72 -6.14 -26.62 -11.42
N ALA A 73 -7.36 -26.08 -11.47
CA ALA A 73 -8.49 -26.72 -12.14
C ALA A 73 -8.21 -26.91 -13.64
N GLU A 74 -7.63 -25.90 -14.29
CA GLU A 74 -7.27 -25.94 -15.70
C GLU A 74 -6.16 -26.95 -15.99
N VAL A 75 -5.10 -26.99 -15.19
CA VAL A 75 -4.04 -28.02 -15.32
C VAL A 75 -4.61 -29.43 -15.20
N ARG A 76 -5.56 -29.65 -14.28
CA ARG A 76 -6.23 -30.95 -14.14
C ARG A 76 -7.12 -31.25 -15.35
N HIS A 77 -7.75 -30.24 -15.95
CA HIS A 77 -8.56 -30.41 -17.16
C HIS A 77 -7.71 -30.81 -18.36
N LEU A 78 -6.60 -30.10 -18.60
CA LEU A 78 -5.67 -30.39 -19.69
C LEU A 78 -5.10 -31.81 -19.58
N ARG A 79 -4.69 -32.24 -18.37
CA ARG A 79 -4.22 -33.61 -18.14
C ARG A 79 -5.28 -34.67 -18.46
N ARG A 80 -6.55 -34.41 -18.15
CA ARG A 80 -7.65 -35.33 -18.50
C ARG A 80 -7.87 -35.40 -20.01
N LEU A 81 -7.80 -34.27 -20.70
CA LEU A 81 -7.90 -34.21 -22.16
C LEU A 81 -6.75 -34.95 -22.84
N GLU A 82 -5.51 -34.74 -22.38
CA GLU A 82 -4.33 -35.41 -22.90
C GLU A 82 -4.40 -36.93 -22.68
N ALA A 83 -4.85 -37.37 -21.49
CA ALA A 83 -5.10 -38.78 -21.22
C ALA A 83 -6.20 -39.39 -22.09
N ALA A 84 -7.29 -38.64 -22.37
CA ALA A 84 -8.38 -39.09 -23.23
C ALA A 84 -7.96 -39.19 -24.71
N VAL A 85 -7.11 -38.27 -25.18
CA VAL A 85 -6.51 -38.32 -26.52
C VAL A 85 -5.58 -39.51 -26.66
N SER A 86 -4.75 -39.79 -25.65
CA SER A 86 -3.83 -40.94 -25.65
C SER A 86 -4.58 -42.29 -25.58
N GLY A 87 -5.62 -42.40 -24.74
CA GLY A 87 -6.44 -43.62 -24.62
C GLY A 87 -7.34 -43.92 -25.82
N SER A 88 -7.53 -42.95 -26.73
CA SER A 88 -8.27 -43.17 -27.98
C SER A 88 -7.42 -43.82 -29.08
N ALA A 89 -6.08 -43.82 -28.96
CA ALA A 89 -5.18 -44.37 -29.98
C ALA A 89 -4.98 -45.89 -29.88
N ASP A 90 -5.29 -46.50 -28.73
CA ASP A 90 -5.07 -47.94 -28.48
C ASP A 90 -6.22 -48.86 -28.95
N ASN A 91 -7.29 -48.32 -29.55
CA ASN A 91 -8.45 -49.10 -30.03
C ASN A 91 -8.52 -49.20 -31.57
N ALA A 92 -7.38 -49.43 -32.22
CA ALA A 92 -7.34 -49.63 -33.67
C ALA A 92 -6.23 -50.61 -34.10
N ASP A 93 -6.26 -51.86 -33.61
CA ASP A 93 -5.85 -53.01 -34.44
C ASP A 93 -6.28 -54.35 -33.79
N ASP A 94 -7.41 -54.90 -34.24
CA ASP A 94 -7.66 -56.34 -34.17
C ASP A 94 -8.51 -56.70 -35.40
N ARG A 95 -7.83 -56.99 -36.52
CA ARG A 95 -8.45 -57.70 -37.65
C ARG A 95 -7.45 -58.51 -38.47
#